data_AF-A0A3M6TER7-F1
#
_entry.id   AF-A0A3M6TER7-F1
#
_cell.length_a   1.000
_cell.length_b   1.000
_cell.length_c   1.000
_cell.angle_alpha   90.00
_cell.angle_beta   90.00
_cell.angle_gamma   90.00
#
_symmetry.space_group_name_H-M   'P 1'
#
loop_
_entity.id
_entity.type
_entity.pdbx_description
1 polymer ?
#
loop_
_entity_poly.entity_id
_entity_poly.type
_entity_poly.pdbx_seq_one_letter_code
_entity_poly.pdbx_strand_id
1 'polypeptide(L)'
;MCPVHAVILLYICSFISLINQGQSAGPSEMKNSEASFKWNPRGYVFYCPCMGRFGNQAEHFLGALAFAKALDRTLILPPWRTYYSIIFLYMRSKQLKLKFKQRNFSSMFAFSDKMFDNCSFDLPPLQTFISFDKDQKEPIVVFNNAPTVFILNQSYLYLFHLQKNVPFSDFFQVEPLQTYHRVILAEDFMKHLAPTHWPKGTRRGYCWLPPRSDRKCIMKEGNPFKPFWDELEVDFDEKIVYHLGIHLQDPYEREQWQTKFPPSSHPVLAFRGAPASFPVEEQNRQAHAFLKWSQKINSEVDEYIQNNLPKGPFVGIHLRNGIDWRNACEHVEGMPQYMASPQCLGYSRYRTVTKELCFPPKQDILNRTEEAVRRFKAKAVFVATDSDPMTDELKFRLKGLNVQIFHLNPWLPQIDLAILGRADFFIGNCVSSFSSFVKRERDSNGKPSTFWAFDD
;
A
#
# COMPACT_ATOMS: atom_id res chain seq x y z
N MET A 1 -23.37 -35.78 0.12
CA MET A 1 -22.66 -34.52 0.45
C MET A 1 -22.46 -34.48 1.95
N CYS A 2 -21.20 -34.45 2.41
CA CYS A 2 -20.90 -34.45 3.85
C CYS A 2 -21.38 -33.12 4.48
N PRO A 3 -22.09 -33.12 5.64
CA PRO A 3 -22.66 -31.90 6.24
C PRO A 3 -21.61 -30.85 6.64
N VAL A 4 -20.36 -31.25 6.69
CA VAL A 4 -19.20 -30.52 7.20
C VAL A 4 -18.81 -29.34 6.32
N HIS A 5 -18.87 -29.49 5.00
CA HIS A 5 -18.59 -28.39 4.08
C HIS A 5 -19.64 -27.28 4.19
N ALA A 6 -20.91 -27.66 4.35
CA ALA A 6 -21.98 -26.70 4.57
C ALA A 6 -21.83 -26.00 5.93
N VAL A 7 -21.44 -26.71 6.98
CA VAL A 7 -21.23 -26.14 8.32
C VAL A 7 -20.03 -25.18 8.35
N ILE A 8 -18.89 -25.53 7.76
CA ILE A 8 -17.71 -24.63 7.72
C ILE A 8 -18.00 -23.37 6.89
N LEU A 9 -18.66 -23.50 5.73
CA LEU A 9 -19.07 -22.34 4.94
C LEU A 9 -20.14 -21.48 5.64
N LEU A 10 -21.10 -22.09 6.33
CA LEU A 10 -22.12 -21.37 7.09
C LEU A 10 -21.52 -20.63 8.29
N TYR A 11 -20.57 -21.23 9.02
CA TYR A 11 -19.85 -20.58 10.10
C TYR A 11 -18.91 -19.49 9.61
N ILE A 12 -18.24 -19.65 8.47
CA ILE A 12 -17.46 -18.57 7.83
C ILE A 12 -18.37 -17.40 7.42
N CYS A 13 -19.53 -17.66 6.81
CA CYS A 13 -20.48 -16.62 6.43
C CYS A 13 -21.07 -15.87 7.64
N SER A 14 -21.39 -16.59 8.73
CA SER A 14 -21.91 -15.98 9.96
C SER A 14 -20.83 -15.24 10.75
N PHE A 15 -19.57 -15.69 10.71
CA PHE A 15 -18.45 -14.99 11.36
C PHE A 15 -17.98 -13.76 10.57
N ILE A 16 -18.04 -13.77 9.24
CA ILE A 16 -17.87 -12.55 8.42
C ILE A 16 -18.96 -11.52 8.77
N SER A 17 -20.19 -11.98 9.00
CA SER A 17 -21.28 -11.12 9.48
C SER A 17 -21.00 -10.55 10.88
N LEU A 18 -20.42 -11.34 11.80
CA LEU A 18 -20.02 -10.89 13.14
C LEU A 18 -18.80 -9.95 13.14
N ILE A 19 -17.82 -10.13 12.25
CA ILE A 19 -16.70 -9.18 12.09
C ILE A 19 -17.20 -7.84 11.54
N ASN A 20 -18.19 -7.87 10.64
CA ASN A 20 -18.86 -6.66 10.15
C ASN A 20 -19.72 -5.96 11.23
N GLN A 21 -20.21 -6.69 12.25
CA GLN A 21 -20.97 -6.11 13.37
C GLN A 21 -20.11 -5.74 14.59
N GLY A 22 -18.92 -6.36 14.74
CA GLY A 22 -18.05 -6.24 15.92
C GLY A 22 -16.97 -5.15 15.85
N GLN A 23 -16.85 -4.41 14.74
CA GLN A 23 -16.01 -3.20 14.67
C GLN A 23 -16.84 -1.93 14.83
N SER A 24 -17.50 -1.80 15.98
CA SER A 24 -17.95 -0.51 16.51
C SER A 24 -17.09 -0.14 17.72
N ALA A 25 -15.77 -0.08 17.54
CA ALA A 25 -14.94 0.72 18.41
C ALA A 25 -15.17 2.18 18.00
N GLY A 26 -15.91 2.91 18.84
CA GLY A 26 -16.30 4.30 18.58
C GLY A 26 -15.08 5.17 18.24
N PRO A 27 -15.21 6.14 17.33
CA PRO A 27 -14.14 7.09 17.06
C PRO A 27 -13.81 7.81 18.37
N SER A 28 -12.53 7.84 18.74
CA SER A 28 -12.06 8.76 19.77
C SER A 28 -12.46 10.16 19.34
N GLU A 29 -13.43 10.74 20.05
CA GLU A 29 -13.96 12.08 19.85
C GLU A 29 -12.84 13.11 20.02
N MET A 30 -12.13 13.38 18.93
CA MET A 30 -11.61 14.72 18.70
C MET A 30 -12.83 15.54 18.26
N LYS A 31 -13.33 16.39 19.16
CA LYS A 31 -14.36 17.39 18.87
C LYS A 31 -13.85 18.33 17.77
N ASN A 32 -13.95 17.90 16.51
CA ASN A 32 -14.13 18.84 15.42
C ASN A 32 -15.54 19.38 15.58
N SER A 33 -15.63 20.65 15.97
CA SER A 33 -16.83 21.48 15.83
C SER A 33 -17.59 21.08 14.56
N GLU A 34 -18.91 20.93 14.62
CA GLU A 34 -19.78 20.64 13.47
C GLU A 34 -19.40 21.50 12.26
N ALA A 35 -18.47 21.00 11.45
CA ALA A 35 -18.19 21.56 10.15
C ALA A 35 -19.43 21.17 9.35
N SER A 36 -20.31 22.13 9.12
CA SER A 36 -21.48 21.90 8.27
C SER A 36 -20.97 21.37 6.93
N PHE A 37 -21.14 20.08 6.66
CA PHE A 37 -20.75 19.47 5.41
C PHE A 37 -21.63 20.08 4.31
N LYS A 38 -21.09 21.07 3.60
CA LYS A 38 -21.80 21.80 2.54
C LYS A 38 -21.41 21.23 1.18
N TRP A 39 -22.42 21.01 0.33
CA TRP A 39 -22.22 20.63 -1.05
C TRP A 39 -21.42 21.71 -1.81
N ASN A 40 -20.39 21.28 -2.54
CA ASN A 40 -19.61 22.16 -3.40
C ASN A 40 -20.16 22.13 -4.83
N PRO A 41 -20.72 23.24 -5.37
CA PRO A 41 -21.25 23.28 -6.73
C PRO A 41 -20.18 23.10 -7.82
N ARG A 42 -18.89 23.25 -7.47
CA ARG A 42 -17.78 22.93 -8.39
C ARG A 42 -17.59 21.42 -8.59
N GLY A 43 -18.27 20.58 -7.81
CA GLY A 43 -18.26 19.12 -7.94
C GLY A 43 -17.05 18.44 -7.30
N TYR A 44 -16.99 17.12 -7.48
CA TYR A 44 -16.09 16.22 -6.78
C TYR A 44 -15.35 15.27 -7.71
N VAL A 45 -14.15 14.85 -7.31
CA VAL A 45 -13.38 13.77 -7.92
C VAL A 45 -13.26 12.64 -6.89
N PHE A 46 -13.58 11.42 -7.29
CA PHE A 46 -13.41 10.22 -6.47
C PHE A 46 -12.74 9.12 -7.30
N TYR A 47 -11.93 8.27 -6.69
CA TYR A 47 -11.26 7.20 -7.42
C TYR A 47 -10.92 6.03 -6.51
N CYS A 48 -10.72 4.84 -7.10
CA CYS A 48 -10.07 3.75 -6.38
C CYS A 48 -8.55 3.80 -6.51
N PRO A 49 -7.76 3.78 -5.41
CA PRO A 49 -6.32 3.55 -5.44
C PRO A 49 -6.00 2.06 -5.70
N CYS A 50 -6.48 1.55 -6.85
CA CYS A 50 -6.58 0.12 -7.16
C CYS A 50 -5.34 -0.46 -7.88
N MET A 51 -4.22 0.27 -7.96
CA MET A 51 -3.01 -0.20 -8.65
C MET A 51 -1.81 -0.25 -7.69
N GLY A 52 -1.25 -1.45 -7.53
CA GLY A 52 -0.05 -1.69 -6.73
C GLY A 52 -0.28 -1.57 -5.22
N ARG A 53 0.83 -1.55 -4.47
CA ARG A 53 0.86 -1.40 -3.01
C ARG A 53 0.92 0.08 -2.62
N PHE A 54 1.09 0.36 -1.33
CA PHE A 54 1.09 1.72 -0.78
C PHE A 54 1.95 2.72 -1.56
N GLY A 55 3.18 2.37 -1.95
CA GLY A 55 4.05 3.26 -2.74
C GLY A 55 3.40 3.71 -4.05
N ASN A 56 2.79 2.79 -4.81
CA ASN A 56 2.05 3.14 -6.04
C ASN A 56 0.81 3.99 -5.75
N GLN A 57 0.07 3.65 -4.69
CA GLN A 57 -1.13 4.40 -4.30
C GLN A 57 -0.78 5.85 -3.92
N ALA A 58 0.34 6.06 -3.22
CA ALA A 58 0.80 7.39 -2.82
C ALA A 58 1.31 8.22 -4.00
N GLU A 59 1.95 7.61 -4.99
CA GLU A 59 2.31 8.27 -6.27
C GLU A 59 1.05 8.77 -7.00
N HIS A 60 0.08 7.87 -7.15
CA HIS A 60 -1.22 8.19 -7.76
C HIS A 60 -2.00 9.24 -6.99
N PHE A 61 -1.95 9.22 -5.66
CA PHE A 61 -2.62 10.21 -4.82
C PHE A 61 -2.14 11.63 -5.14
N LEU A 62 -0.82 11.85 -5.27
CA LEU A 62 -0.29 13.18 -5.59
C LEU A 62 -0.76 13.66 -6.97
N GLY A 63 -0.78 12.78 -7.97
CA GLY A 63 -1.33 13.10 -9.28
C GLY A 63 -2.84 13.38 -9.25
N ALA A 64 -3.62 12.59 -8.51
CA ALA A 64 -5.07 12.78 -8.38
C ALA A 64 -5.42 14.08 -7.62
N LEU A 65 -4.61 14.46 -6.64
CA LEU A 65 -4.72 15.73 -5.93
C LEU A 65 -4.44 16.92 -6.85
N ALA A 66 -3.41 16.83 -7.69
CA ALA A 66 -3.13 17.82 -8.72
C ALA A 66 -4.23 17.89 -9.79
N PHE A 67 -4.75 16.74 -10.23
CA PHE A 67 -5.87 16.63 -11.18
C PHE A 67 -7.13 17.32 -10.64
N ALA A 68 -7.52 17.02 -9.39
CA ALA A 68 -8.67 17.65 -8.74
C ALA A 68 -8.48 19.16 -8.58
N LYS A 69 -7.26 19.61 -8.26
CA LYS A 69 -6.90 21.04 -8.19
C LYS A 69 -7.03 21.73 -9.54
N ALA A 70 -6.53 21.11 -10.61
CA ALA A 70 -6.59 21.67 -11.95
C ALA A 70 -8.02 21.76 -12.51
N LEU A 71 -8.91 20.80 -12.18
CA LEU A 71 -10.34 20.89 -12.51
C LEU A 71 -11.15 21.74 -11.54
N ASP A 72 -10.53 22.25 -10.48
CA ASP A 72 -11.20 23.03 -9.44
C ASP A 72 -12.36 22.25 -8.76
N ARG A 73 -12.21 20.94 -8.64
CA ARG A 73 -13.16 20.01 -8.01
C ARG A 73 -12.65 19.54 -6.66
N THR A 74 -13.53 19.36 -5.66
CA THR A 74 -13.12 18.82 -4.36
C THR A 74 -12.66 17.37 -4.50
N LEU A 75 -11.47 17.02 -4.01
CA LEU A 75 -11.04 15.61 -4.01
C LEU A 75 -11.67 14.87 -2.82
N ILE A 76 -12.36 13.78 -3.10
CA ILE A 76 -12.77 12.80 -2.10
C ILE A 76 -11.56 11.90 -1.84
N LEU A 77 -10.95 12.04 -0.66
CA LEU A 77 -9.79 11.28 -0.22
C LEU A 77 -10.19 9.81 -0.09
N PRO A 78 -9.70 8.92 -0.95
CA PRO A 78 -10.08 7.52 -0.86
C PRO A 78 -9.39 6.85 0.32
N PRO A 79 -10.01 5.80 0.90
CA PRO A 79 -9.29 4.92 1.79
C PRO A 79 -8.17 4.21 1.04
N TRP A 80 -7.07 3.94 1.75
CA TRP A 80 -5.94 3.16 1.25
C TRP A 80 -6.33 1.69 1.13
N ARG A 81 -5.77 0.98 0.15
CA ARG A 81 -5.88 -0.47 0.06
C ARG A 81 -4.69 -1.11 0.77
N THR A 82 -4.97 -1.86 1.83
CA THR A 82 -3.98 -2.70 2.52
C THR A 82 -4.37 -4.17 2.46
N TYR A 83 -3.41 -5.06 2.74
CA TYR A 83 -3.64 -6.49 2.89
C TYR A 83 -3.58 -6.87 4.37
N TYR A 84 -4.59 -7.60 4.84
CA TYR A 84 -4.55 -8.29 6.13
C TYR A 84 -4.35 -9.78 5.88
N SER A 85 -3.34 -10.35 6.53
CA SER A 85 -3.12 -11.80 6.56
C SER A 85 -3.89 -12.38 7.73
N ILE A 86 -4.93 -13.17 7.46
CA ILE A 86 -5.61 -13.98 8.47
C ILE A 86 -5.03 -15.39 8.43
N ILE A 87 -4.61 -15.88 9.58
CA ILE A 87 -4.06 -17.22 9.77
C ILE A 87 -5.11 -18.07 10.49
N PHE A 88 -5.57 -19.13 9.84
CA PHE A 88 -6.35 -20.18 10.48
C PHE A 88 -5.47 -21.40 10.73
N LEU A 89 -5.44 -21.87 11.97
CA LEU A 89 -4.66 -23.03 12.37
C LEU A 89 -5.62 -24.14 12.80
N TYR A 90 -5.71 -25.19 11.99
CA TYR A 90 -6.50 -26.38 12.29
C TYR A 90 -5.57 -27.46 12.86
N MET A 91 -5.83 -27.92 14.08
CA MET A 91 -5.12 -29.05 14.70
C MET A 91 -6.07 -30.24 14.82
N ARG A 92 -5.66 -31.40 14.29
CA ARG A 92 -6.31 -32.68 14.56
C ARG A 92 -5.65 -33.25 15.81
N SER A 93 -6.34 -33.38 16.94
CA SER A 93 -5.65 -33.77 18.18
C SER A 93 -5.35 -35.27 18.22
N LYS A 94 -4.11 -35.60 18.58
CA LYS A 94 -3.82 -36.48 19.71
C LYS A 94 -2.64 -35.87 20.49
N GLN A 95 -2.96 -35.37 21.69
CA GLN A 95 -2.06 -35.01 22.80
C GLN A 95 -0.62 -34.61 22.42
N LEU A 96 -0.42 -33.32 22.16
CA LEU A 96 0.89 -32.68 22.31
C LEU A 96 0.72 -31.42 23.16
N LYS A 97 1.25 -31.45 24.39
CA LYS A 97 1.42 -30.26 25.23
C LYS A 97 2.50 -29.36 24.60
N LEU A 98 2.10 -28.48 23.69
CA LEU A 98 2.98 -27.43 23.17
C LEU A 98 2.97 -26.23 24.12
N LYS A 99 4.10 -25.95 24.77
CA LYS A 99 4.36 -24.64 25.39
C LYS A 99 4.67 -23.64 24.29
N PHE A 100 3.72 -22.78 23.93
CA PHE A 100 3.98 -21.65 23.04
C PHE A 100 4.62 -20.50 23.83
N LYS A 101 5.78 -20.03 23.37
CA LYS A 101 6.36 -18.74 23.78
C LYS A 101 5.72 -17.69 22.87
N GLN A 102 4.87 -16.85 23.46
CA GLN A 102 4.09 -15.82 22.77
C GLN A 102 5.01 -14.92 21.94
N ARG A 103 4.88 -14.98 20.60
CA ARG A 103 5.40 -13.95 19.68
C ARG A 103 4.24 -13.53 18.78
N ASN A 104 3.82 -12.29 19.00
CA ASN A 104 2.87 -11.45 18.27
C ASN A 104 2.19 -12.06 17.03
N PHE A 105 1.04 -12.70 17.24
CA PHE A 105 -0.01 -12.86 16.23
C PHE A 105 -1.27 -12.20 16.77
N SER A 106 -1.93 -11.36 15.98
CA SER A 106 -3.09 -10.56 16.41
C SER A 106 -4.39 -11.36 16.55
N SER A 107 -4.43 -12.62 16.13
CA SER A 107 -5.47 -13.59 16.50
C SER A 107 -5.07 -15.00 16.08
N MET A 108 -4.95 -15.94 17.01
CA MET A 108 -4.77 -17.36 16.75
C MET A 108 -5.89 -18.12 17.48
N PHE A 109 -6.73 -18.86 16.75
CA PHE A 109 -7.82 -19.64 17.33
C PHE A 109 -7.54 -21.14 17.15
N ALA A 110 -7.64 -21.90 18.25
CA ALA A 110 -7.51 -23.35 18.26
C ALA A 110 -8.88 -23.99 18.55
N PHE A 111 -9.27 -25.01 17.78
CA PHE A 111 -10.49 -25.80 18.01
C PHE A 111 -10.10 -27.22 18.49
N SER A 112 -10.89 -27.81 19.39
CA SER A 112 -10.65 -29.17 19.94
C SER A 112 -11.73 -30.20 19.54
N ASP A 113 -11.31 -31.45 19.40
CA ASP A 113 -11.99 -32.63 18.81
C ASP A 113 -13.27 -33.13 19.50
N LYS A 114 -14.45 -32.57 19.20
CA LYS A 114 -15.72 -33.26 19.54
C LYS A 114 -16.76 -33.30 18.43
N MET A 115 -16.35 -33.40 17.17
CA MET A 115 -17.34 -33.48 16.06
C MET A 115 -16.97 -34.35 14.85
N PHE A 116 -15.97 -35.22 14.92
CA PHE A 116 -15.46 -35.89 13.70
C PHE A 116 -14.94 -37.31 13.93
N ASP A 117 -15.84 -38.24 14.25
CA ASP A 117 -15.56 -39.66 14.04
C ASP A 117 -16.32 -40.14 12.79
N ASN A 118 -15.57 -40.75 11.87
CA ASN A 118 -16.00 -41.44 10.64
C ASN A 118 -16.18 -40.61 9.36
N CYS A 119 -15.07 -40.27 8.69
CA CYS A 119 -15.03 -40.07 7.23
C CYS A 119 -13.64 -40.47 6.68
N SER A 120 -13.58 -41.51 5.85
CA SER A 120 -12.45 -41.74 4.93
C SER A 120 -12.60 -40.82 3.72
N PHE A 121 -11.50 -40.18 3.29
CA PHE A 121 -11.48 -39.25 2.17
C PHE A 121 -10.75 -39.87 0.97
N ASP A 122 -11.48 -40.12 -0.11
CA ASP A 122 -10.93 -40.12 -1.46
C ASP A 122 -11.23 -38.74 -2.06
N LEU A 123 -10.19 -37.94 -2.32
CA LEU A 123 -10.30 -36.67 -3.01
C LEU A 123 -10.25 -36.90 -4.53
N PRO A 124 -11.20 -36.38 -5.33
CA PRO A 124 -11.06 -36.35 -6.77
C PRO A 124 -9.94 -35.34 -7.17
N PRO A 125 -9.30 -35.52 -8.33
CA PRO A 125 -8.10 -34.77 -8.69
C PRO A 125 -8.45 -33.32 -9.00
N LEU A 126 -8.25 -32.43 -8.03
CA LEU A 126 -8.04 -31.01 -8.30
C LEU A 126 -6.67 -30.89 -8.94
N GLN A 127 -6.62 -30.69 -10.27
CA GLN A 127 -5.43 -30.31 -11.02
C GLN A 127 -4.87 -28.99 -10.48
N THR A 128 -4.09 -29.12 -9.40
CA THR A 128 -3.26 -28.08 -8.85
C THR A 128 -1.86 -28.45 -9.32
N PHE A 129 -1.30 -27.66 -10.23
CA PHE A 129 0.10 -27.80 -10.64
C PHE A 129 0.99 -27.42 -9.44
N ILE A 130 1.21 -28.38 -8.54
CA ILE A 130 2.30 -28.33 -7.57
C ILE A 130 3.38 -29.24 -8.15
N SER A 131 4.30 -28.65 -8.92
CA SER A 131 5.58 -29.29 -9.22
C SER A 131 6.40 -29.24 -7.93
N PHE A 132 6.72 -30.42 -7.40
CA PHE A 132 7.74 -30.56 -6.38
C PHE A 132 9.09 -30.69 -7.10
N ASP A 133 9.94 -29.67 -7.00
CA ASP A 133 11.37 -29.86 -7.26
C ASP A 133 11.94 -30.72 -6.12
N LYS A 134 12.60 -31.83 -6.46
CA LYS A 134 13.01 -32.85 -5.49
C LYS A 134 14.17 -32.40 -4.59
N ASP A 135 14.80 -31.24 -4.85
CA ASP A 135 16.06 -30.88 -4.20
C ASP A 135 16.13 -29.52 -3.46
N GLN A 136 15.03 -28.80 -3.19
CA GLN A 136 15.10 -27.56 -2.38
C GLN A 136 14.10 -27.47 -1.21
N LYS A 137 14.64 -27.24 0.00
CA LYS A 137 13.93 -27.05 1.27
C LYS A 137 13.40 -25.63 1.45
N GLU A 138 12.59 -25.12 0.53
CA GLU A 138 11.73 -23.94 0.80
C GLU A 138 10.57 -23.86 -0.22
N PRO A 139 9.31 -23.70 0.21
CA PRO A 139 8.17 -23.70 -0.71
C PRO A 139 8.03 -22.37 -1.46
N ILE A 140 7.79 -22.49 -2.76
CA ILE A 140 7.52 -21.41 -3.72
C ILE A 140 6.15 -20.77 -3.40
N VAL A 141 6.13 -19.47 -3.12
CA VAL A 141 4.90 -18.67 -2.93
C VAL A 141 4.43 -18.14 -4.29
N VAL A 142 3.32 -18.67 -4.80
CA VAL A 142 2.65 -18.14 -5.99
C VAL A 142 1.53 -17.20 -5.56
N PHE A 143 1.65 -15.92 -5.92
CA PHE A 143 0.64 -14.89 -5.68
C PHE A 143 -0.59 -15.13 -6.56
N ASN A 144 -1.54 -15.90 -6.05
CA ASN A 144 -2.93 -15.88 -6.51
C ASN A 144 -3.83 -15.96 -5.27
N ASN A 145 -5.06 -15.45 -5.37
CA ASN A 145 -6.08 -15.41 -4.29
C ASN A 145 -6.50 -16.80 -3.75
N ALA A 146 -5.71 -17.84 -3.99
CA ALA A 146 -5.89 -19.15 -3.39
C ALA A 146 -5.24 -19.19 -2.01
N PRO A 147 -5.90 -19.76 -0.99
CA PRO A 147 -5.29 -19.94 0.32
C PRO A 147 -4.03 -20.80 0.20
N THR A 148 -2.93 -20.34 0.76
CA THR A 148 -1.74 -21.18 0.94
C THR A 148 -1.98 -22.12 2.11
N VAL A 149 -1.91 -23.42 1.85
CA VAL A 149 -2.09 -24.48 2.86
C VAL A 149 -0.73 -25.03 3.25
N PHE A 150 -0.33 -24.87 4.50
CA PHE A 150 0.84 -25.57 5.04
C PHE A 150 0.39 -26.82 5.78
N ILE A 151 1.01 -27.96 5.45
CA ILE A 151 0.82 -29.24 6.16
C ILE A 151 1.98 -29.39 7.12
N LEU A 152 1.71 -29.27 8.42
CA LEU A 152 2.68 -29.50 9.48
C LEU A 152 2.12 -30.59 10.40
N ASN A 153 2.72 -31.78 10.39
CA ASN A 153 2.41 -32.88 11.32
C ASN A 153 0.91 -32.99 11.69
N GLN A 154 0.05 -33.30 10.72
CA GLN A 154 -1.40 -33.48 10.89
C GLN A 154 -2.21 -32.21 11.26
N SER A 155 -1.61 -31.03 11.12
CA SER A 155 -2.27 -29.73 11.25
C SER A 155 -2.25 -28.98 9.91
N TYR A 156 -3.32 -28.23 9.62
CA TYR A 156 -3.43 -27.40 8.42
C TYR A 156 -3.38 -25.93 8.81
N LEU A 157 -2.50 -25.15 8.17
CA LEU A 157 -2.46 -23.70 8.27
C LEU A 157 -3.05 -23.10 7.00
N TYR A 158 -4.13 -22.33 7.10
CA TYR A 158 -4.67 -21.56 5.98
C TYR A 158 -4.30 -20.09 6.16
N LEU A 159 -3.59 -19.54 5.18
CA LEU A 159 -3.29 -18.12 5.10
C LEU A 159 -4.22 -17.44 4.07
N PHE A 160 -5.02 -16.48 4.52
CA PHE A 160 -5.87 -15.66 3.65
C PHE A 160 -5.35 -14.22 3.64
N HIS A 161 -5.06 -13.68 2.46
CA HIS A 161 -4.76 -12.26 2.28
C HIS A 161 -6.04 -11.52 1.84
N LEU A 162 -6.67 -10.80 2.77
CA LEU A 162 -7.86 -10.00 2.49
C LEU A 162 -7.46 -8.55 2.28
N GLN A 163 -7.90 -7.96 1.17
CA GLN A 163 -7.74 -6.53 0.95
C GLN A 163 -8.83 -5.76 1.69
N LYS A 164 -8.46 -4.67 2.36
CA LYS A 164 -9.40 -3.82 3.12
C LYS A 164 -9.14 -2.34 2.86
N ASN A 165 -10.21 -1.54 2.92
CA ASN A 165 -10.13 -0.09 3.02
C ASN A 165 -9.60 0.31 4.40
N VAL A 166 -8.54 1.12 4.42
CA VAL A 166 -8.07 1.81 5.61
C VAL A 166 -8.33 3.31 5.42
N PRO A 167 -9.05 3.97 6.35
CA PRO A 167 -9.34 5.39 6.23
C PRO A 167 -8.10 6.21 5.93
N PHE A 168 -8.25 7.25 5.10
CA PHE A 168 -7.13 8.14 4.77
C PHE A 168 -6.50 8.74 6.04
N SER A 169 -7.36 9.13 6.99
CA SER A 169 -7.02 9.74 8.27
C SER A 169 -6.21 8.85 9.21
N ASP A 170 -6.22 7.53 9.02
CA ASP A 170 -5.42 6.62 9.84
C ASP A 170 -3.92 6.84 9.59
N PHE A 171 -3.55 7.19 8.35
CA PHE A 171 -2.15 7.41 7.97
C PHE A 171 -1.80 8.89 7.92
N PHE A 172 -2.71 9.77 7.52
CA PHE A 172 -2.38 11.16 7.21
C PHE A 172 -3.38 12.16 7.79
N GLN A 173 -2.88 13.34 8.14
CA GLN A 173 -3.71 14.48 8.53
C GLN A 173 -4.44 15.04 7.30
N VAL A 174 -5.69 15.49 7.50
CA VAL A 174 -6.51 16.07 6.43
C VAL A 174 -6.28 17.58 6.30
N GLU A 175 -6.15 18.29 7.43
CA GLU A 175 -6.05 19.75 7.46
C GLU A 175 -4.89 20.31 6.62
N PRO A 176 -3.65 19.76 6.65
CA PRO A 176 -2.57 20.28 5.81
C PRO A 176 -2.89 20.20 4.32
N LEU A 177 -3.62 19.18 3.86
CA LEU A 177 -4.04 19.05 2.46
C LEU A 177 -5.07 20.11 2.06
N GLN A 178 -5.93 20.52 2.99
CA GLN A 178 -6.93 21.57 2.75
C GLN A 178 -6.29 22.93 2.43
N THR A 179 -5.05 23.16 2.87
CA THR A 179 -4.27 24.36 2.50
C THR A 179 -3.76 24.30 1.05
N TYR A 180 -3.60 23.10 0.48
CA TYR A 180 -3.21 22.91 -0.92
C TYR A 180 -4.43 22.95 -1.85
N HIS A 181 -5.48 22.19 -1.53
CA HIS A 181 -6.71 22.11 -2.30
C HIS A 181 -7.87 21.57 -1.46
N ARG A 182 -9.10 21.82 -1.89
CA ARG A 182 -10.30 21.31 -1.18
C ARG A 182 -10.33 19.79 -1.22
N VAL A 183 -10.38 19.18 -0.03
CA VAL A 183 -10.46 17.74 0.17
C VAL A 183 -11.55 17.40 1.19
N ILE A 184 -12.13 16.20 1.07
CA ILE A 184 -13.07 15.61 2.04
C ILE A 184 -12.78 14.13 2.18
N LEU A 185 -12.93 13.55 3.37
CA LEU A 185 -12.81 12.11 3.57
C LEU A 185 -13.92 11.36 2.81
N ALA A 186 -13.63 10.17 2.28
CA ALA A 186 -14.63 9.32 1.64
C ALA A 186 -15.77 8.97 2.61
N GLU A 187 -15.43 8.67 3.86
CA GLU A 187 -16.37 8.35 4.93
C GLU A 187 -17.34 9.52 5.17
N ASP A 188 -16.81 10.74 5.27
CA ASP A 188 -17.61 11.95 5.45
C ASP A 188 -18.47 12.27 4.23
N PHE A 189 -17.91 12.14 3.02
CA PHE A 189 -18.66 12.35 1.78
C PHE A 189 -19.82 11.36 1.67
N MET A 190 -19.56 10.07 1.89
CA MET A 190 -20.56 9.01 1.79
C MET A 190 -21.64 9.12 2.86
N LYS A 191 -21.30 9.57 4.06
CA LYS A 191 -22.24 9.75 5.17
C LYS A 191 -23.10 11.01 5.04
N HIS A 192 -22.49 12.14 4.69
CA HIS A 192 -23.12 13.46 4.83
C HIS A 192 -23.57 14.10 3.52
N LEU A 193 -22.96 13.76 2.37
CA LEU A 193 -23.25 14.41 1.08
C LEU A 193 -23.86 13.46 0.05
N ALA A 194 -23.37 12.22 -0.02
CA ALA A 194 -23.82 11.25 -1.01
C ALA A 194 -25.32 10.92 -0.93
N PRO A 195 -25.97 10.77 0.24
CA PRO A 195 -27.40 10.42 0.29
C PRO A 195 -28.30 11.44 -0.43
N THR A 196 -27.93 12.72 -0.41
CA THR A 196 -28.72 13.80 -1.02
C THR A 196 -28.24 14.14 -2.44
N HIS A 197 -26.92 14.19 -2.67
CA HIS A 197 -26.36 14.73 -3.91
C HIS A 197 -25.75 13.66 -4.85
N TRP A 198 -25.57 12.43 -4.37
CA TRP A 198 -25.07 11.30 -5.15
C TRP A 198 -25.75 9.97 -4.72
N PRO A 199 -27.09 9.91 -4.73
CA PRO A 199 -27.86 8.80 -4.17
C PRO A 199 -27.67 7.50 -4.96
N LYS A 200 -27.91 6.37 -4.30
CA LYS A 200 -27.99 5.05 -4.95
C LYS A 200 -29.01 5.12 -6.11
N GLY A 201 -28.71 4.50 -7.26
CA GLY A 201 -29.56 4.56 -8.45
C GLY A 201 -29.20 5.68 -9.45
N THR A 202 -28.28 6.59 -9.09
CA THR A 202 -27.84 7.70 -9.96
C THR A 202 -26.33 7.75 -10.18
N ARG A 203 -25.59 6.77 -9.67
CA ARG A 203 -24.13 6.85 -9.55
C ARG A 203 -23.47 6.47 -10.87
N ARG A 204 -22.67 7.40 -11.41
CA ARG A 204 -21.91 7.19 -12.65
C ARG A 204 -20.46 6.83 -12.35
N GLY A 205 -19.96 5.78 -13.00
CA GLY A 205 -18.54 5.39 -12.97
C GLY A 205 -17.83 5.80 -14.26
N TYR A 206 -16.55 6.15 -14.18
CA TYR A 206 -15.77 6.67 -15.32
C TYR A 206 -14.55 5.77 -15.58
N CYS A 207 -14.44 5.24 -16.79
CA CYS A 207 -13.25 4.50 -17.24
C CYS A 207 -12.61 5.15 -18.45
N TRP A 208 -11.28 5.23 -18.44
CA TRP A 208 -10.54 5.47 -19.66
C TRP A 208 -10.49 4.18 -20.47
N LEU A 209 -10.75 4.29 -21.77
CA LEU A 209 -10.48 3.22 -22.73
C LEU A 209 -9.76 3.80 -23.94
N PRO A 210 -8.89 3.05 -24.62
CA PRO A 210 -8.34 3.49 -25.90
C PRO A 210 -9.46 3.81 -26.89
N PRO A 211 -9.32 4.84 -27.74
CA PRO A 211 -10.24 5.06 -28.83
C PRO A 211 -10.42 3.77 -29.65
N ARG A 212 -11.68 3.44 -30.00
CA ARG A 212 -12.06 2.21 -30.73
C ARG A 212 -11.89 0.90 -29.96
N SER A 213 -11.66 0.93 -28.65
CA SER A 213 -11.68 -0.29 -27.83
C SER A 213 -13.09 -0.89 -27.77
N ASP A 214 -13.16 -2.22 -27.91
CA ASP A 214 -14.36 -3.05 -27.73
C ASP A 214 -14.58 -3.45 -26.25
N ARG A 215 -13.63 -3.13 -25.37
CA ARG A 215 -13.71 -3.44 -23.95
C ARG A 215 -14.82 -2.62 -23.29
N LYS A 216 -15.47 -3.24 -22.30
CA LYS A 216 -16.49 -2.56 -21.49
C LYS A 216 -15.84 -1.79 -20.34
N CYS A 217 -16.39 -0.62 -19.99
CA CYS A 217 -16.07 0.04 -18.73
C CYS A 217 -16.69 -0.74 -17.58
N ILE A 218 -15.84 -1.44 -16.83
CA ILE A 218 -16.27 -2.26 -15.68
C ILE A 218 -15.58 -1.73 -14.42
N MET A 219 -16.37 -1.13 -13.54
CA MET A 219 -15.88 -0.42 -12.35
C MET A 219 -15.47 -1.33 -11.20
N LYS A 220 -16.09 -2.52 -11.12
CA LYS A 220 -16.03 -3.44 -9.97
C LYS A 220 -15.62 -4.86 -10.38
N GLU A 221 -14.80 -5.01 -11.40
CA GLU A 221 -14.31 -6.33 -11.82
C GLU A 221 -12.94 -6.62 -11.21
N GLY A 222 -12.83 -7.76 -10.54
CA GLY A 222 -11.60 -8.25 -9.94
C GLY A 222 -11.22 -7.57 -8.63
N ASN A 223 -10.09 -8.02 -8.09
CA ASN A 223 -9.45 -7.48 -6.90
C ASN A 223 -8.34 -6.51 -7.38
N PRO A 224 -8.27 -5.25 -6.92
CA PRO A 224 -8.97 -4.64 -5.77
C PRO A 224 -10.23 -3.83 -6.04
N PHE A 225 -10.72 -3.80 -7.28
CA PHE A 225 -11.83 -2.94 -7.68
C PHE A 225 -13.15 -3.26 -6.98
N LYS A 226 -13.56 -4.53 -6.95
CA LYS A 226 -14.84 -4.91 -6.33
C LYS A 226 -14.87 -4.61 -4.83
N PRO A 227 -13.91 -5.10 -4.02
CA PRO A 227 -13.99 -4.90 -2.58
C PRO A 227 -13.90 -3.42 -2.17
N PHE A 228 -13.10 -2.61 -2.86
CA PHE A 228 -13.00 -1.17 -2.57
C PHE A 228 -14.37 -0.47 -2.63
N TRP A 229 -15.12 -0.67 -3.71
CA TRP A 229 -16.42 -0.03 -3.89
C TRP A 229 -17.52 -0.69 -3.05
N ASP A 230 -17.47 -2.01 -2.85
CA ASP A 230 -18.42 -2.72 -1.99
C ASP A 230 -18.36 -2.25 -0.53
N GLU A 231 -17.15 -2.09 0.02
CA GLU A 231 -16.94 -1.61 1.40
C GLU A 231 -17.44 -0.17 1.62
N LEU A 232 -17.58 0.61 0.55
CA LEU A 232 -18.17 1.96 0.56
C LEU A 232 -19.66 1.96 0.21
N GLU A 233 -20.26 0.79 0.01
CA GLU A 233 -21.63 0.61 -0.50
C GLU A 233 -21.90 1.37 -1.80
N VAL A 234 -20.93 1.34 -2.71
CA VAL A 234 -21.02 1.97 -4.04
C VAL A 234 -21.26 0.92 -5.12
N ASP A 235 -22.40 1.07 -5.79
CA ASP A 235 -22.66 0.51 -7.11
C ASP A 235 -22.77 1.64 -8.13
N PHE A 236 -22.51 1.29 -9.40
CA PHE A 236 -22.56 2.23 -10.51
C PHE A 236 -23.69 1.85 -11.44
N ASP A 237 -24.64 2.76 -11.60
CA ASP A 237 -25.81 2.60 -12.44
C ASP A 237 -25.42 2.84 -13.91
N GLU A 238 -24.71 3.94 -14.16
CA GLU A 238 -24.19 4.33 -15.48
C GLU A 238 -22.66 4.20 -15.54
N LYS A 239 -22.12 3.84 -16.70
CA LYS A 239 -20.68 3.71 -16.93
C LYS A 239 -20.29 4.57 -18.13
N ILE A 240 -19.52 5.63 -17.87
CA ILE A 240 -19.07 6.59 -18.85
C ILE A 240 -17.65 6.21 -19.31
N VAL A 241 -17.49 6.07 -20.62
CA VAL A 241 -16.17 5.92 -21.25
C VAL A 241 -15.63 7.31 -21.61
N TYR A 242 -14.37 7.56 -21.30
CA TYR A 242 -13.65 8.77 -21.72
C TYR A 242 -12.32 8.43 -22.39
N HIS A 243 -11.81 9.39 -23.16
CA HIS A 243 -10.58 9.26 -23.96
C HIS A 243 -9.64 10.47 -23.76
N LEU A 244 -9.94 11.32 -22.77
CA LEU A 244 -9.16 12.50 -22.47
C LEU A 244 -7.84 12.13 -21.78
N GLY A 245 -6.80 12.93 -22.01
CA GLY A 245 -5.55 12.89 -21.25
C GLY A 245 -5.77 13.33 -19.79
N ILE A 246 -4.77 13.12 -18.95
CA ILE A 246 -4.82 13.47 -17.51
C ILE A 246 -3.80 14.55 -17.14
N HIS A 247 -3.12 15.14 -18.13
CA HIS A 247 -2.04 16.11 -17.97
C HIS A 247 -2.59 17.53 -17.92
N LEU A 248 -3.39 17.81 -16.89
CA LEU A 248 -4.20 19.04 -16.80
C LEU A 248 -3.41 20.33 -16.54
N GLN A 249 -2.08 20.26 -16.58
CA GLN A 249 -1.24 21.45 -16.70
C GLN A 249 -1.36 22.07 -18.09
N ASP A 250 -1.62 21.25 -19.11
CA ASP A 250 -2.04 21.71 -20.43
C ASP A 250 -3.43 22.35 -20.34
N PRO A 251 -3.57 23.66 -20.62
CA PRO A 251 -4.86 24.34 -20.64
C PRO A 251 -5.86 23.70 -21.61
N TYR A 252 -5.39 23.13 -22.73
CA TYR A 252 -6.25 22.50 -23.72
C TYR A 252 -6.89 21.22 -23.17
N GLU A 253 -6.11 20.33 -22.55
CA GLU A 253 -6.68 19.14 -21.88
C GLU A 253 -7.66 19.53 -20.77
N ARG A 254 -7.31 20.55 -19.98
CA ARG A 254 -8.18 21.07 -18.91
C ARG A 254 -9.52 21.57 -19.44
N GLU A 255 -9.51 22.35 -20.51
CA GLU A 255 -10.72 22.87 -21.16
C GLU A 255 -11.60 21.73 -21.70
N GLN A 256 -10.98 20.69 -22.30
CA GLN A 256 -11.72 19.51 -22.76
C GLN A 256 -12.44 18.80 -21.61
N TRP A 257 -11.80 18.65 -20.45
CA TRP A 257 -12.45 18.07 -19.27
C TRP A 257 -13.62 18.93 -18.76
N GLN A 258 -13.42 20.24 -18.66
CA GLN A 258 -14.44 21.16 -18.16
C GLN A 258 -15.66 21.22 -19.10
N THR A 259 -15.41 21.19 -20.41
CA THR A 259 -16.46 21.19 -21.44
C THR A 259 -17.21 19.87 -21.50
N LYS A 260 -16.48 18.74 -21.48
CA LYS A 260 -17.09 17.42 -21.63
C LYS A 260 -17.80 16.96 -20.35
N PHE A 261 -17.27 17.32 -19.18
CA PHE A 261 -17.78 16.89 -17.90
C PHE A 261 -17.95 18.08 -16.93
N PRO A 262 -18.88 19.02 -17.22
CA PRO A 262 -19.12 20.16 -16.35
C PRO A 262 -19.77 19.73 -15.01
N PRO A 263 -19.54 20.45 -13.90
CA PRO A 263 -20.09 20.07 -12.59
C PRO A 263 -21.62 20.01 -12.53
N SER A 264 -22.32 20.78 -13.37
CA SER A 264 -23.78 20.83 -13.42
C SER A 264 -24.43 19.51 -13.82
N SER A 265 -23.82 18.78 -14.76
CA SER A 265 -24.31 17.46 -15.21
C SER A 265 -23.45 16.30 -14.71
N HIS A 266 -22.19 16.54 -14.33
CA HIS A 266 -21.26 15.57 -13.76
C HIS A 266 -20.77 16.05 -12.37
N PRO A 267 -21.64 16.02 -11.36
CA PRO A 267 -21.32 16.51 -10.01
C PRO A 267 -20.23 15.69 -9.31
N VAL A 268 -20.17 14.38 -9.58
CA VAL A 268 -19.17 13.46 -9.05
C VAL A 268 -18.51 12.69 -10.19
N LEU A 269 -17.19 12.86 -10.35
CA LEU A 269 -16.36 12.09 -11.27
C LEU A 269 -15.73 10.92 -10.51
N ALA A 270 -16.40 9.75 -10.50
CA ALA A 270 -15.94 8.56 -9.80
C ALA A 270 -15.19 7.59 -10.75
N PHE A 271 -13.86 7.61 -10.68
CA PHE A 271 -12.97 6.89 -11.60
C PHE A 271 -12.65 5.47 -11.15
N ARG A 272 -12.55 4.54 -12.13
CA ARG A 272 -12.15 3.14 -11.88
C ARG A 272 -10.78 3.03 -11.20
N GLY A 273 -9.85 3.90 -11.58
CA GLY A 273 -8.51 4.03 -11.01
C GLY A 273 -8.15 5.51 -10.84
N ALA A 274 -7.00 5.79 -10.25
CA ALA A 274 -6.55 7.18 -10.09
C ALA A 274 -6.43 7.89 -11.45
N PRO A 275 -6.96 9.11 -11.61
CA PRO A 275 -6.72 9.95 -12.79
C PRO A 275 -5.32 10.58 -12.68
N ALA A 276 -4.29 9.73 -12.66
CA ALA A 276 -2.92 10.11 -12.35
C ALA A 276 -1.92 9.18 -13.06
N SER A 277 -0.77 9.74 -13.44
CA SER A 277 0.37 8.97 -13.96
C SER A 277 1.08 8.21 -12.84
N PHE A 278 1.73 7.09 -13.20
CA PHE A 278 2.73 6.42 -12.38
C PHE A 278 4.05 6.29 -13.16
N PRO A 279 5.19 6.72 -12.60
CA PRO A 279 5.34 7.43 -11.33
C PRO A 279 4.69 8.82 -11.36
N VAL A 280 4.59 9.50 -10.21
CA VAL A 280 4.08 10.88 -10.16
C VAL A 280 4.93 11.77 -11.07
N GLU A 281 4.27 12.70 -11.76
CA GLU A 281 4.97 13.69 -12.58
C GLU A 281 5.82 14.63 -11.72
N GLU A 282 6.92 15.13 -12.29
CA GLU A 282 7.90 15.97 -11.60
C GLU A 282 7.24 17.17 -10.91
N GLN A 283 6.41 17.89 -11.64
CA GLN A 283 5.67 19.07 -11.20
C GLN A 283 4.56 18.79 -10.19
N ASN A 284 4.31 17.53 -9.80
CA ASN A 284 3.33 17.20 -8.77
C ASN A 284 4.02 16.65 -7.50
N ARG A 285 5.35 16.45 -7.52
CA ARG A 285 6.10 15.91 -6.37
C ARG A 285 6.02 16.81 -5.15
N GLN A 286 6.03 18.12 -5.33
CA GLN A 286 5.99 19.11 -4.25
C GLN A 286 4.69 19.08 -3.43
N ALA A 287 3.61 18.51 -3.98
CA ALA A 287 2.38 18.29 -3.23
C ALA A 287 2.58 17.37 -2.01
N HIS A 288 3.65 16.57 -1.98
CA HIS A 288 4.02 15.76 -0.81
C HIS A 288 4.25 16.63 0.45
N ALA A 289 4.66 17.91 0.30
CA ALA A 289 4.86 18.80 1.44
C ALA A 289 3.60 18.93 2.34
N PHE A 290 2.41 18.72 1.76
CA PHE A 290 1.12 18.77 2.46
C PHE A 290 0.64 17.41 2.97
N LEU A 291 1.32 16.32 2.64
CA LEU A 291 0.97 14.97 3.10
C LEU A 291 1.69 14.71 4.44
N LYS A 292 1.05 15.06 5.55
CA LYS A 292 1.62 14.92 6.90
C LYS A 292 1.09 13.68 7.61
N TRP A 293 1.99 12.89 8.21
CA TRP A 293 1.63 11.71 9.01
C TRP A 293 0.62 12.04 10.12
N SER A 294 -0.32 11.13 10.35
CA SER A 294 -1.31 11.23 11.43
C SER A 294 -0.63 11.24 12.81
N GLN A 295 -1.32 11.77 13.83
CA GLN A 295 -0.80 11.75 15.21
C GLN A 295 -0.53 10.32 15.70
N LYS A 296 -1.34 9.35 15.26
CA LYS A 296 -1.15 7.93 15.58
C LYS A 296 0.21 7.41 15.08
N ILE A 297 0.51 7.62 13.80
CA ILE A 297 1.80 7.19 13.22
C ILE A 297 2.95 7.95 13.86
N ASN A 298 2.81 9.28 14.04
CA ASN A 298 3.87 10.07 14.66
C ASN A 298 4.20 9.59 16.08
N SER A 299 3.18 9.36 16.91
CA SER A 299 3.38 8.94 18.30
C SER A 299 4.06 7.57 18.38
N GLU A 300 3.61 6.59 17.58
CA GLU A 300 4.20 5.25 17.53
C GLU A 300 5.67 5.27 17.08
N VAL A 301 5.97 6.09 16.07
CA VAL A 301 7.33 6.24 15.53
C VAL A 301 8.25 6.98 16.49
N ASP A 302 7.77 8.08 17.08
CA ASP A 302 8.56 8.89 18.00
C ASP A 302 8.87 8.09 19.28
N GLU A 303 7.90 7.32 19.79
CA GLU A 303 8.11 6.39 20.90
C GLU A 303 9.14 5.31 20.56
N TYR A 304 9.05 4.70 19.37
CA TYR A 304 10.01 3.69 18.94
C TYR A 304 11.44 4.27 18.88
N ILE A 305 11.61 5.43 18.25
CA ILE A 305 12.93 6.07 18.11
C ILE A 305 13.49 6.44 19.48
N GLN A 306 12.70 7.06 20.36
CA GLN A 306 13.15 7.49 21.69
C GLN A 306 13.55 6.32 22.59
N ASN A 307 12.81 5.20 22.53
CA ASN A 307 13.01 4.07 23.42
C ASN A 307 14.05 3.06 22.92
N ASN A 308 14.28 2.97 21.61
CA ASN A 308 15.12 1.91 21.04
C ASN A 308 16.41 2.44 20.40
N LEU A 309 16.38 3.58 19.72
CA LEU A 309 17.55 4.08 19.02
C LEU A 309 18.45 4.84 20.00
N PRO A 310 19.78 4.66 19.93
CA PRO A 310 20.72 5.42 20.74
C PRO A 310 20.63 6.92 20.42
N LYS A 311 20.85 7.76 21.43
CA LYS A 311 20.92 9.22 21.24
C LYS A 311 22.01 9.57 20.22
N GLY A 312 21.63 10.29 19.17
CA GLY A 312 22.52 10.79 18.13
C GLY A 312 21.98 10.51 16.72
N PRO A 313 22.75 10.86 15.68
CA PRO A 313 22.31 10.69 14.30
C PRO A 313 22.12 9.22 13.93
N PHE A 314 21.17 8.91 13.05
CA PHE A 314 21.02 7.58 12.47
C PHE A 314 20.87 7.61 10.94
N VAL A 315 21.40 6.58 10.30
CA VAL A 315 21.23 6.34 8.86
C VAL A 315 20.04 5.41 8.67
N GLY A 316 19.07 5.84 7.86
CA GLY A 316 17.97 4.99 7.40
C GLY A 316 18.32 4.36 6.06
N ILE A 317 18.12 3.06 5.92
CA ILE A 317 18.33 2.36 4.66
C ILE A 317 17.08 1.58 4.27
N HIS A 318 16.75 1.59 2.97
CA HIS A 318 15.67 0.78 2.43
C HIS A 318 16.22 -0.29 1.47
N LEU A 319 16.03 -1.54 1.86
CA LEU A 319 16.40 -2.71 1.07
C LEU A 319 15.15 -3.28 0.41
N ARG A 320 15.10 -3.19 -0.92
CA ARG A 320 14.04 -3.82 -1.72
C ARG A 320 14.66 -5.04 -2.39
N ASN A 321 14.61 -6.19 -1.72
CA ASN A 321 15.37 -7.39 -2.08
C ASN A 321 14.54 -8.68 -2.06
N GLY A 322 13.21 -8.57 -1.93
CA GLY A 322 12.28 -9.69 -2.09
C GLY A 322 12.35 -10.35 -3.47
N ILE A 323 11.87 -11.60 -3.55
CA ILE A 323 11.89 -12.39 -4.79
C ILE A 323 11.03 -11.78 -5.90
N ASP A 324 9.89 -11.17 -5.55
CA ASP A 324 9.05 -10.42 -6.48
C ASP A 324 9.82 -9.25 -7.11
N TRP A 325 10.63 -8.57 -6.30
CA TRP A 325 11.47 -7.47 -6.76
C TRP A 325 12.66 -7.93 -7.61
N ARG A 326 13.32 -9.03 -7.22
CA ARG A 326 14.39 -9.63 -8.02
C ARG A 326 13.93 -9.92 -9.45
N ASN A 327 12.74 -10.51 -9.59
CA ASN A 327 12.15 -10.83 -10.88
C ASN A 327 11.78 -9.55 -11.66
N ALA A 328 11.23 -8.54 -10.98
CA ALA A 328 10.94 -7.25 -11.61
C ALA A 328 12.21 -6.56 -12.16
N CYS A 329 13.36 -6.76 -11.54
CA CYS A 329 14.64 -6.20 -11.95
C CYS A 329 15.40 -7.03 -12.99
N GLU A 330 14.87 -8.17 -13.48
CA GLU A 330 15.63 -9.08 -14.34
C GLU A 330 15.95 -8.49 -15.72
N HIS A 331 15.03 -7.70 -16.29
CA HIS A 331 15.09 -7.20 -17.67
C HIS A 331 15.04 -5.66 -17.76
N VAL A 332 15.52 -4.96 -16.73
CA VAL A 332 15.44 -3.49 -16.65
C VAL A 332 16.60 -2.76 -17.33
N GLU A 333 17.66 -3.49 -17.71
CA GLU A 333 18.89 -2.92 -18.26
C GLU A 333 18.60 -2.08 -19.51
N GLY A 334 19.02 -0.81 -19.49
CA GLY A 334 18.86 0.11 -20.61
C GLY A 334 17.47 0.75 -20.74
N MET A 335 16.50 0.42 -19.87
CA MET A 335 15.18 1.07 -19.92
C MET A 335 15.31 2.56 -19.57
N PRO A 336 14.69 3.49 -20.33
CA PRO A 336 14.80 4.92 -20.05
C PRO A 336 14.11 5.31 -18.73
N GLN A 337 12.98 4.67 -18.43
CA GLN A 337 12.24 4.86 -17.19
C GLN A 337 11.62 3.52 -16.77
N TYR A 338 11.74 3.18 -15.49
CA TYR A 338 11.11 2.00 -14.93
C TYR A 338 10.66 2.28 -13.50
N MET A 339 9.36 2.07 -13.25
CA MET A 339 8.70 2.39 -11.98
C MET A 339 9.08 3.79 -11.46
N ALA A 340 9.66 3.92 -10.27
CA ALA A 340 10.01 5.22 -9.69
C ALA A 340 11.41 5.72 -10.05
N SER A 341 12.11 5.10 -11.01
CA SER A 341 13.48 5.49 -11.40
C SER A 341 13.69 6.97 -11.74
N PRO A 342 12.71 7.75 -12.24
CA PRO A 342 12.88 9.18 -12.45
C PRO A 342 13.27 9.96 -11.18
N GLN A 343 13.04 9.41 -9.98
CA GLN A 343 13.44 10.05 -8.72
C GLN A 343 14.97 10.22 -8.56
N CYS A 344 15.77 9.41 -9.25
CA CYS A 344 17.23 9.52 -9.25
C CYS A 344 17.79 9.83 -10.64
N LEU A 345 17.21 9.27 -11.70
CA LEU A 345 17.68 9.46 -13.08
C LEU A 345 17.18 10.75 -13.73
N GLY A 346 16.27 11.45 -13.05
CA GLY A 346 15.52 12.58 -13.61
C GLY A 346 14.40 12.13 -14.54
N TYR A 347 13.53 13.07 -14.89
CA TYR A 347 12.42 12.83 -15.82
C TYR A 347 12.88 12.92 -17.28
N SER A 348 14.12 13.35 -17.52
CA SER A 348 14.78 13.30 -18.82
C SER A 348 15.13 11.85 -19.19
N ARG A 349 14.84 11.41 -20.41
CA ARG A 349 15.11 10.03 -20.88
C ARG A 349 16.57 9.79 -21.29
N TYR A 350 17.50 10.61 -20.79
CA TYR A 350 18.92 10.53 -21.14
C TYR A 350 19.68 9.47 -20.34
N ARG A 351 19.34 9.33 -19.06
CA ARG A 351 19.89 8.27 -18.20
C ARG A 351 18.98 7.06 -18.25
N THR A 352 19.56 5.88 -18.23
CA THR A 352 18.83 4.60 -18.27
C THR A 352 18.97 3.85 -16.95
N VAL A 353 18.02 2.95 -16.70
CA VAL A 353 18.02 2.06 -15.55
C VAL A 353 19.03 0.94 -15.78
N THR A 354 19.88 0.70 -14.78
CA THR A 354 20.77 -0.47 -14.75
C THR A 354 20.20 -1.52 -13.80
N LYS A 355 20.60 -2.77 -14.00
CA LYS A 355 20.23 -3.89 -13.13
C LYS A 355 20.65 -3.63 -11.68
N GLU A 356 21.84 -3.06 -11.48
CA GLU A 356 22.38 -2.73 -10.16
C GLU A 356 21.60 -1.60 -9.47
N LEU A 357 21.15 -0.60 -10.22
CA LEU A 357 20.29 0.47 -9.68
C LEU A 357 18.93 -0.07 -9.20
N CYS A 358 18.40 -1.09 -9.88
CA CYS A 358 17.15 -1.75 -9.51
C CYS A 358 17.32 -2.77 -8.38
N PHE A 359 18.35 -3.61 -8.46
CA PHE A 359 18.67 -4.67 -7.53
C PHE A 359 20.16 -4.60 -7.15
N PRO A 360 20.51 -3.79 -6.13
CA PRO A 360 21.90 -3.46 -5.86
C PRO A 360 22.74 -4.64 -5.36
N PRO A 361 24.02 -4.73 -5.77
CA PRO A 361 24.94 -5.71 -5.25
C PRO A 361 25.09 -5.57 -3.72
N LYS A 362 25.18 -6.71 -3.03
CA LYS A 362 25.43 -6.76 -1.58
C LYS A 362 26.63 -5.90 -1.15
N GLN A 363 27.72 -5.90 -1.93
CA GLN A 363 28.91 -5.14 -1.59
C GLN A 363 28.68 -3.62 -1.67
N ASP A 364 27.87 -3.15 -2.63
CA ASP A 364 27.51 -1.74 -2.75
C ASP A 364 26.71 -1.28 -1.52
N ILE A 365 25.71 -2.06 -1.11
CA ILE A 365 24.91 -1.81 0.10
C ILE A 365 25.82 -1.67 1.33
N LEU A 366 26.75 -2.61 1.52
CA LEU A 366 27.66 -2.63 2.67
C LEU A 366 28.61 -1.43 2.66
N ASN A 367 29.22 -1.12 1.51
CA ASN A 367 30.18 -0.02 1.37
C ASN A 367 29.51 1.34 1.60
N ARG A 368 28.40 1.61 0.89
CA ARG A 368 27.69 2.90 0.99
C ARG A 368 27.07 3.12 2.37
N THR A 369 26.60 2.05 3.02
CA THR A 369 26.11 2.15 4.41
C THR A 369 27.25 2.55 5.36
N GLU A 370 28.43 1.94 5.23
CA GLU A 370 29.59 2.32 6.05
C GLU A 370 30.03 3.76 5.80
N GLU A 371 30.12 4.17 4.53
CA GLU A 371 30.45 5.54 4.15
C GLU A 371 29.48 6.55 4.75
N ALA A 372 28.17 6.26 4.68
CA ALA A 372 27.14 7.07 5.30
C ALA A 372 27.29 7.15 6.83
N VAL A 373 27.51 6.01 7.49
CA VAL A 373 27.72 5.96 8.95
C VAL A 373 28.92 6.83 9.35
N ARG A 374 30.03 6.75 8.61
CA ARG A 374 31.23 7.56 8.86
C ARG A 374 30.96 9.04 8.61
N ARG A 375 30.37 9.39 7.46
CA ARG A 375 30.09 10.77 7.03
C ARG A 375 29.16 11.49 8.01
N PHE A 376 28.11 10.82 8.45
CA PHE A 376 27.10 11.39 9.36
C PHE A 376 27.37 11.09 10.84
N LYS A 377 28.50 10.44 11.16
CA LYS A 377 28.88 10.05 12.53
C LYS A 377 27.75 9.32 13.27
N ALA A 378 27.05 8.46 12.53
CA ALA A 378 25.81 7.85 12.98
C ALA A 378 26.05 6.88 14.15
N LYS A 379 25.11 6.87 15.09
CA LYS A 379 25.04 5.95 16.23
C LYS A 379 24.16 4.75 15.97
N ALA A 380 23.28 4.86 14.98
CA ALA A 380 22.46 3.75 14.52
C ALA A 380 22.32 3.68 13.00
N VAL A 381 22.05 2.46 12.51
CA VAL A 381 21.52 2.17 11.19
C VAL A 381 20.14 1.54 11.37
N PHE A 382 19.12 2.14 10.77
CA PHE A 382 17.77 1.56 10.72
C PHE A 382 17.52 0.96 9.35
N VAL A 383 17.12 -0.31 9.31
CA VAL A 383 16.89 -1.09 8.10
C VAL A 383 15.41 -1.37 7.91
N ALA A 384 14.81 -0.75 6.89
CA ALA A 384 13.53 -1.16 6.35
C ALA A 384 13.75 -2.12 5.18
N THR A 385 13.03 -3.24 5.15
CA THR A 385 13.15 -4.22 4.06
C THR A 385 11.82 -4.90 3.78
N ASP A 386 11.64 -5.37 2.56
CA ASP A 386 10.54 -6.25 2.19
C ASP A 386 10.86 -7.74 2.35
N SER A 387 12.12 -8.08 2.62
CA SER A 387 12.56 -9.47 2.79
C SER A 387 13.76 -9.56 3.73
N ASP A 388 14.99 -9.52 3.21
CA ASP A 388 16.20 -9.75 3.99
C ASP A 388 16.75 -8.43 4.56
N PRO A 389 16.89 -8.28 5.89
CA PRO A 389 17.43 -7.06 6.50
C PRO A 389 18.96 -7.03 6.52
N MET A 390 19.66 -8.10 6.11
CA MET A 390 21.14 -8.18 6.04
C MET A 390 21.86 -7.77 7.35
N THR A 391 21.21 -7.99 8.50
CA THR A 391 21.69 -7.42 9.77
C THR A 391 23.04 -8.00 10.19
N ASP A 392 23.34 -9.25 9.87
CA ASP A 392 24.59 -9.89 10.27
C ASP A 392 25.77 -9.38 9.44
N GLU A 393 25.56 -9.17 8.14
CA GLU A 393 26.59 -8.62 7.26
C GLU A 393 26.84 -7.15 7.54
N LEU A 394 25.79 -6.39 7.86
CA LEU A 394 25.93 -5.02 8.33
C LEU A 394 26.69 -4.96 9.66
N LYS A 395 26.39 -5.84 10.63
CA LYS A 395 27.12 -5.92 11.91
C LYS A 395 28.60 -6.24 11.69
N PHE A 396 28.88 -7.15 10.77
CA PHE A 396 30.24 -7.51 10.41
C PHE A 396 30.97 -6.34 9.74
N ARG A 397 30.35 -5.71 8.75
CA ARG A 397 30.94 -4.59 7.99
C ARG A 397 31.21 -3.38 8.88
N LEU A 398 30.28 -3.04 9.76
CA LEU A 398 30.35 -1.87 10.63
C LEU A 398 31.08 -2.13 11.96
N LYS A 399 31.71 -3.30 12.09
CA LYS A 399 32.49 -3.65 13.28
C LYS A 399 33.60 -2.62 13.50
N GLY A 400 33.63 -2.05 14.71
CA GLY A 400 34.59 -1.01 15.08
C GLY A 400 34.10 0.43 14.93
N LEU A 401 32.90 0.67 14.37
CA LEU A 401 32.33 2.02 14.24
C LEU A 401 31.41 2.45 15.39
N ASN A 402 31.27 1.61 16.42
CA ASN A 402 30.39 1.85 17.57
C ASN A 402 28.98 2.31 17.15
N VAL A 403 28.38 1.57 16.21
CA VAL A 403 27.06 1.81 15.63
C VAL A 403 26.17 0.59 15.88
N GLN A 404 24.90 0.84 16.19
CA GLN A 404 23.89 -0.21 16.42
C GLN A 404 22.99 -0.38 15.20
N ILE A 405 22.59 -1.61 14.87
CA ILE A 405 21.75 -1.91 13.70
C ILE A 405 20.38 -2.37 14.16
N PHE A 406 19.34 -1.72 13.63
CA PHE A 406 17.95 -1.94 13.98
C PHE A 406 17.14 -2.36 12.75
N HIS A 407 16.24 -3.32 12.95
CA HIS A 407 15.22 -3.71 11.99
C HIS A 407 13.94 -4.01 12.76
N LEU A 408 12.85 -3.31 12.42
CA LEU A 408 11.59 -3.39 13.17
C LEU A 408 10.64 -4.46 12.63
N ASN A 409 10.55 -4.61 11.31
CA ASN A 409 9.50 -5.39 10.62
C ASN A 409 8.09 -5.05 11.15
N PRO A 410 7.65 -3.79 11.00
CA PRO A 410 6.43 -3.32 11.64
C PRO A 410 5.19 -4.01 11.04
N TRP A 411 4.13 -4.08 11.85
CA TRP A 411 2.81 -4.56 11.40
C TRP A 411 2.21 -3.70 10.28
N LEU A 412 2.67 -2.45 10.16
CA LEU A 412 2.26 -1.48 9.18
C LEU A 412 3.50 -0.86 8.49
N PRO A 413 3.65 -0.99 7.16
CA PRO A 413 4.85 -0.50 6.46
C PRO A 413 5.00 1.03 6.49
N GLN A 414 3.94 1.78 6.80
CA GLN A 414 3.99 3.23 7.02
C GLN A 414 4.90 3.61 8.19
N ILE A 415 5.07 2.73 9.18
CA ILE A 415 5.98 2.97 10.31
C ILE A 415 7.43 3.01 9.82
N ASP A 416 7.83 2.08 8.94
CA ASP A 416 9.16 2.12 8.31
C ASP A 416 9.35 3.42 7.51
N LEU A 417 8.37 3.82 6.70
CA LEU A 417 8.45 5.07 5.93
C LEU A 417 8.67 6.29 6.84
N ALA A 418 7.90 6.38 7.92
CA ALA A 418 7.97 7.49 8.86
C ALA A 418 9.27 7.52 9.66
N ILE A 419 9.87 6.36 9.97
CA ILE A 419 11.22 6.27 10.58
C ILE A 419 12.28 6.71 9.56
N LEU A 420 12.22 6.23 8.32
CA LEU A 420 13.16 6.61 7.25
C LEU A 420 13.08 8.11 6.92
N GLY A 421 11.88 8.71 6.95
CA GLY A 421 11.69 10.15 6.81
C GLY A 421 12.35 10.95 7.95
N ARG A 422 12.45 10.36 9.14
CA ARG A 422 13.09 10.97 10.31
C ARG A 422 14.62 10.87 10.31
N ALA A 423 15.21 9.89 9.63
CA ALA A 423 16.66 9.65 9.60
C ALA A 423 17.49 10.90 9.26
N ASP A 424 18.71 10.97 9.78
CA ASP A 424 19.65 12.06 9.46
C ASP A 424 20.17 11.93 8.03
N PHE A 425 20.35 10.70 7.56
CA PHE A 425 20.65 10.38 6.16
C PHE A 425 19.86 9.17 5.69
N PHE A 426 19.43 9.17 4.43
CA PHE A 426 18.66 8.08 3.85
C PHE A 426 19.34 7.51 2.61
N ILE A 427 19.44 6.18 2.52
CA ILE A 427 19.81 5.49 1.28
C ILE A 427 18.63 4.62 0.83
N GLY A 428 18.10 4.94 -0.35
CA GLY A 428 16.95 4.26 -0.93
C GLY A 428 17.27 3.41 -2.15
N ASN A 429 16.31 2.59 -2.55
CA ASN A 429 16.28 1.97 -3.87
C ASN A 429 15.64 2.92 -4.89
N CYS A 430 16.36 3.29 -5.96
CA CYS A 430 15.89 4.27 -6.94
C CYS A 430 14.64 3.83 -7.74
N VAL A 431 14.47 2.54 -7.99
CA VAL A 431 13.33 2.05 -8.78
C VAL A 431 12.07 1.91 -7.92
N SER A 432 12.21 1.79 -6.60
CA SER A 432 11.09 1.59 -5.68
C SER A 432 10.28 2.86 -5.40
N SER A 433 8.96 2.77 -5.62
CA SER A 433 8.00 3.82 -5.22
C SER A 433 7.85 3.95 -3.70
N PHE A 434 8.25 2.94 -2.92
CA PHE A 434 8.33 3.02 -1.46
C PHE A 434 9.48 3.94 -1.03
N SER A 435 10.66 3.82 -1.63
CA SER A 435 11.74 4.80 -1.44
C SER A 435 11.34 6.19 -1.93
N SER A 436 10.62 6.25 -3.06
CA SER A 436 10.17 7.50 -3.67
C SER A 436 9.27 8.32 -2.73
N PHE A 437 8.44 7.64 -1.94
CA PHE A 437 7.69 8.27 -0.86
C PHE A 437 8.62 8.99 0.12
N VAL A 438 9.58 8.25 0.70
CA VAL A 438 10.56 8.79 1.67
C VAL A 438 11.36 9.93 1.05
N LYS A 439 11.84 9.77 -0.18
CA LYS A 439 12.61 10.79 -0.90
C LYS A 439 11.83 12.09 -1.01
N ARG A 440 10.54 12.04 -1.41
CA ARG A 440 9.69 13.24 -1.50
C ARG A 440 9.44 13.89 -0.14
N GLU A 441 9.19 13.10 0.90
CA GLU A 441 9.05 13.63 2.27
C GLU A 441 10.33 14.37 2.68
N ARG A 442 11.49 13.74 2.50
CA ARG A 442 12.79 14.30 2.86
C ARG A 442 13.15 15.53 2.05
N ASP A 443 12.91 15.53 0.74
CA ASP A 443 13.12 16.69 -0.14
C ASP A 443 12.32 17.90 0.35
N SER A 444 11.04 17.70 0.70
CA SER A 444 10.19 18.78 1.22
C SER A 444 10.62 19.33 2.58
N ASN A 445 11.41 18.56 3.32
CA ASN A 445 11.94 18.92 4.64
C ASN A 445 13.45 19.25 4.60
N GLY A 446 14.06 19.38 3.42
CA GLY A 446 15.48 19.70 3.27
C GLY A 446 16.45 18.64 3.83
N LYS A 447 16.04 17.36 3.88
CA LYS A 447 16.84 16.27 4.43
C LYS A 447 17.63 15.51 3.35
N PRO A 448 18.91 15.19 3.58
CA PRO A 448 19.77 14.57 2.57
C PRO A 448 19.42 13.11 2.31
N SER A 449 19.49 12.67 1.06
CA SER A 449 19.21 11.30 0.63
C SER A 449 20.09 10.91 -0.56
N THR A 450 20.39 9.63 -0.72
CA THR A 450 21.02 9.07 -1.92
C THR A 450 20.40 7.70 -2.26
N PHE A 451 20.93 7.03 -3.29
CA PHE A 451 20.46 5.73 -3.76
C PHE A 451 21.60 4.71 -3.87
N TRP A 452 21.23 3.43 -3.82
CA TRP A 452 22.17 2.34 -4.13
C TRP A 452 22.63 2.39 -5.58
N ALA A 453 23.87 1.96 -5.83
CA ALA A 453 24.46 1.88 -7.16
C ALA A 453 24.24 3.14 -8.02
N PHE A 454 24.23 4.31 -7.37
CA PHE A 454 24.00 5.60 -8.00
C PHE A 454 25.13 6.55 -7.63
N ASP A 455 25.85 7.03 -8.63
CA ASP A 455 26.82 8.10 -8.47
C ASP A 455 26.14 9.41 -8.89
N ASP A 456 26.17 10.39 -7.98
CA ASP A 456 25.53 11.71 -8.11
C ASP A 456 26.11 12.53 -9.25
#